data_AF-A0A6N7GM97-F1
#
_entry.id   AF-A0A6N7GM97-F1
#
_cell.length_a   1.000
_cell.length_b   1.000
_cell.length_c   1.000
_cell.angle_alpha   90.00
_cell.angle_beta   90.00
_cell.angle_gamma   90.00
#
_symmetry.space_group_name_H-M   'P 1'
#
loop_
_entity.id
_entity.type
_entity.pdbx_description
1 polymer ?
#
loop_
_entity_poly.entity_id
_entity_poly.type
_entity_poly.pdbx_seq_one_letter_code
_entity_poly.pdbx_strand_id
1 'polypeptide(L)'
;MTCLTFMQRRSFAAQKAARTRAKMKKTRGELRCACGAQRQPGRHECKACHAKYVREWRKTHKMSEAARARDAARSYANVYKQRGLIAPQPCTRCGAPGTEMHHADYSRPLDVEWLCRPCHVAEHHPEATVCTSCGGPLDTNRTRCRACWAGYMRAYRKRDVARGTSEETSFAIVGQLSQGA
;
A
#
# COMPACT_ATOMS: atom_id res chain seq x y z
N MET A 1 44.74 -17.38 6.87
CA MET A 1 43.70 -17.89 7.78
C MET A 1 42.55 -16.88 7.76
N THR A 2 41.71 -16.93 6.72
CA THR A 2 40.33 -17.48 6.75
C THR A 2 39.51 -16.85 7.88
N CYS A 3 38.63 -15.90 7.54
CA CYS A 3 37.20 -16.18 7.23
C CYS A 3 36.46 -16.60 8.51
N LEU A 4 35.28 -16.00 8.78
CA LEU A 4 34.45 -16.11 10.00
C LEU A 4 34.80 -15.02 11.03
N THR A 5 34.17 -13.85 11.03
CA THR A 5 33.02 -13.61 11.93
C THR A 5 32.17 -12.38 11.52
N PHE A 6 32.18 -11.96 10.26
CA PHE A 6 31.26 -10.94 9.75
C PHE A 6 29.86 -11.55 9.47
N MET A 7 29.23 -12.19 10.46
CA MET A 7 27.94 -12.84 10.22
C MET A 7 26.85 -12.61 11.27
N GLN A 8 27.10 -12.02 12.44
CA GLN A 8 26.07 -12.12 13.50
C GLN A 8 25.91 -10.88 14.37
N ARG A 9 25.51 -9.74 13.80
CA ARG A 9 24.82 -8.69 14.57
C ARG A 9 23.74 -8.01 13.74
N ARG A 10 22.56 -8.65 13.63
CA ARG A 10 21.33 -7.89 13.34
C ARG A 10 21.18 -6.84 14.43
N SER A 11 20.98 -5.56 14.08
CA SER A 11 20.82 -4.48 15.06
C SER A 11 19.72 -4.84 16.07
N PHE A 12 19.87 -4.42 17.33
CA PHE A 12 18.87 -4.67 18.37
C PHE A 12 17.46 -4.21 17.96
N ALA A 13 17.39 -3.13 17.18
CA ALA A 13 16.17 -2.60 16.61
C ALA A 13 15.53 -3.60 15.62
N ALA A 14 16.31 -4.20 14.70
CA ALA A 14 15.86 -5.27 13.80
C ALA A 14 15.45 -6.59 14.51
N GLN A 15 16.00 -6.88 15.69
CA GLN A 15 15.58 -8.04 16.49
C GLN A 15 14.23 -7.81 17.18
N LYS A 16 14.00 -6.60 17.72
CA LYS A 16 12.77 -6.19 18.41
C LYS A 16 11.57 -6.13 17.45
N ALA A 17 11.81 -5.49 16.32
CA ALA A 17 11.08 -5.56 15.09
C ALA A 17 10.54 -6.96 14.74
N ALA A 18 11.45 -7.92 14.54
CA ALA A 18 11.09 -9.29 14.19
C ALA A 18 10.19 -9.96 15.25
N ARG A 19 10.46 -9.73 16.54
CA ARG A 19 9.63 -10.25 17.66
C ARG A 19 8.23 -9.65 17.68
N THR A 20 8.10 -8.35 17.40
CA THR A 20 6.81 -7.65 17.37
C THR A 20 5.97 -8.11 16.18
N ARG A 21 6.58 -8.25 15.00
CA ARG A 21 5.94 -8.87 13.83
C ARG A 21 5.55 -10.33 14.10
N ALA A 22 6.38 -11.11 14.78
CA ALA A 22 6.05 -12.49 15.17
C ALA A 22 4.86 -12.55 16.14
N LYS A 23 4.81 -11.65 17.14
CA LYS A 23 3.67 -11.53 18.07
C LYS A 23 2.38 -11.13 17.35
N MET A 24 2.42 -10.13 16.47
CA MET A 24 1.26 -9.75 15.64
C MET A 24 0.82 -10.86 14.67
N LYS A 25 1.75 -11.64 14.11
CA LYS A 25 1.43 -12.82 13.29
C LYS A 25 0.76 -13.91 14.12
N LYS A 26 1.24 -14.15 15.36
CA LYS A 26 0.66 -15.10 16.30
C LYS A 26 -0.78 -14.71 16.69
N THR A 27 -1.00 -13.47 17.11
CA THR A 27 -2.34 -13.01 17.51
C THR A 27 -3.32 -13.00 16.33
N ARG A 28 -2.89 -12.60 15.12
CA ARG A 28 -3.74 -12.71 13.91
C ARG A 28 -4.03 -14.16 13.51
N GLY A 29 -3.12 -15.08 13.81
CA GLY A 29 -3.29 -16.51 13.57
C GLY A 29 -4.32 -17.17 14.50
N GLU A 30 -4.54 -16.61 15.68
CA GLU A 30 -5.47 -17.14 16.70
C GLU A 30 -6.90 -16.59 16.55
N LEU A 31 -7.10 -15.53 15.74
CA LEU A 31 -8.41 -14.94 15.51
C LEU A 31 -9.32 -15.88 14.72
N ARG A 32 -10.43 -16.28 15.36
CA ARG A 32 -11.44 -17.16 14.77
C ARG A 32 -12.62 -16.37 14.19
N CYS A 33 -13.18 -16.88 13.12
CA CYS A 33 -14.41 -16.42 12.51
C CYS A 33 -15.60 -16.93 13.36
N ALA A 34 -16.78 -16.32 13.21
CA ALA A 34 -18.01 -16.80 13.85
C ALA A 34 -18.31 -18.29 13.57
N CYS A 35 -17.86 -18.84 12.43
CA CYS A 35 -17.99 -20.26 12.11
C CYS A 35 -16.90 -21.17 12.73
N GLY A 36 -16.02 -20.63 13.58
CA GLY A 36 -14.94 -21.37 14.25
C GLY A 36 -13.63 -21.50 13.45
N ALA A 37 -13.65 -21.28 12.13
CA ALA A 37 -12.46 -21.33 11.27
C ALA A 37 -11.53 -20.13 11.43
N GLN A 38 -10.27 -20.25 11.01
CA GLN A 38 -9.29 -19.17 11.07
C GLN A 38 -9.67 -17.99 10.17
N ARG A 39 -9.54 -16.75 10.67
CA ARG A 39 -9.84 -15.53 9.92
C ARG A 39 -8.81 -15.24 8.83
N GLN A 40 -9.26 -14.55 7.77
CA GLN A 40 -8.31 -13.95 6.83
C GLN A 40 -7.59 -12.75 7.46
N PRO A 41 -6.32 -12.49 7.10
CA PRO A 41 -5.61 -11.31 7.56
C PRO A 41 -6.37 -10.02 7.21
N GLY A 42 -6.79 -9.26 8.24
CA GLY A 42 -7.43 -7.96 8.07
C GLY A 42 -8.93 -8.00 7.77
N ARG A 43 -9.56 -9.18 7.85
CA ARG A 43 -11.02 -9.34 7.76
C ARG A 43 -11.58 -9.96 9.03
N HIS A 44 -12.89 -9.87 9.23
CA HIS A 44 -13.60 -10.48 10.37
C HIS A 44 -14.01 -11.92 10.11
N GLU A 45 -14.00 -12.34 8.84
CA GLU A 45 -14.45 -13.64 8.37
C GLU A 45 -13.29 -14.54 7.92
N CYS A 46 -13.55 -15.85 7.90
CA CYS A 46 -12.68 -16.81 7.21
C CYS A 46 -12.88 -16.75 5.69
N LYS A 47 -12.00 -17.39 4.93
CA LYS A 47 -12.08 -17.40 3.45
C LYS A 47 -13.40 -17.94 2.92
N ALA A 48 -13.92 -19.02 3.51
CA ALA A 48 -15.17 -19.64 3.09
C ALA A 48 -16.38 -18.75 3.38
N CYS A 49 -16.48 -18.20 4.59
CA CYS A 49 -17.57 -17.28 4.96
C CYS A 49 -17.53 -16.00 4.14
N HIS A 50 -16.35 -15.43 3.89
CA HIS A 50 -16.22 -14.27 3.00
C HIS A 50 -16.67 -14.60 1.57
N ALA A 51 -16.28 -15.76 1.03
CA ALA A 51 -16.72 -16.18 -0.30
C ALA A 51 -18.24 -16.38 -0.39
N LYS A 52 -18.88 -16.93 0.66
CA LYS A 52 -20.34 -17.04 0.74
C LYS A 52 -20.98 -15.65 0.75
N TYR A 53 -20.52 -14.75 1.62
CA TYR A 53 -20.97 -13.36 1.69
C TYR A 53 -20.87 -12.66 0.33
N VAL A 54 -19.71 -12.73 -0.34
CA VAL A 54 -19.50 -12.06 -1.64
C VAL A 54 -20.43 -12.63 -2.73
N ARG A 55 -20.74 -13.94 -2.71
CA ARG A 55 -21.70 -14.54 -3.65
C ARG A 55 -23.10 -13.96 -3.46
N GLU A 56 -23.58 -13.88 -2.22
CA GLU A 56 -24.89 -13.30 -1.92
C GLU A 56 -24.93 -11.80 -2.23
N TRP A 57 -23.89 -11.05 -1.85
CA TRP A 57 -23.78 -9.61 -2.12
C TRP A 57 -23.85 -9.30 -3.61
N ARG A 58 -23.20 -10.10 -4.47
CA ARG A 58 -23.24 -9.93 -5.93
C ARG A 58 -24.63 -10.15 -6.55
N LYS A 59 -25.54 -10.88 -5.90
CA LYS A 59 -26.91 -11.06 -6.40
C LYS A 59 -27.69 -9.74 -6.35
N THR A 60 -27.50 -8.98 -5.27
CA THR A 60 -28.19 -7.72 -5.02
C THR A 60 -27.42 -6.50 -5.52
N HIS A 61 -26.09 -6.58 -5.63
CA HIS A 61 -25.24 -5.47 -6.07
C HIS A 61 -24.69 -5.73 -7.48
N LYS A 62 -25.57 -5.65 -8.48
CA LYS A 62 -25.17 -5.79 -9.89
C LYS A 62 -24.31 -4.60 -10.30
N MET A 63 -23.16 -4.90 -10.91
CA MET A 63 -22.29 -3.88 -11.47
C MET A 63 -22.85 -3.34 -12.78
N SER A 64 -22.71 -2.03 -13.01
CA SER A 64 -22.96 -1.44 -14.31
C SER A 64 -22.04 -2.04 -15.37
N GLU A 65 -22.47 -2.02 -16.63
CA GLU A 65 -21.65 -2.52 -17.74
C GLU A 65 -20.31 -1.79 -17.84
N ALA A 66 -20.31 -0.46 -17.71
CA ALA A 66 -19.09 0.34 -17.67
C ALA A 66 -18.16 -0.08 -16.51
N ALA A 67 -18.69 -0.38 -15.32
CA ALA A 67 -17.88 -0.85 -14.21
C ALA A 67 -17.28 -2.24 -14.48
N ARG A 68 -18.06 -3.14 -15.11
CA ARG A 68 -17.57 -4.47 -15.53
C ARG A 68 -16.46 -4.35 -16.57
N ALA A 69 -16.61 -3.49 -17.57
CA ALA A 69 -15.58 -3.27 -18.59
C ALA A 69 -14.26 -2.76 -17.99
N ARG A 70 -14.34 -1.78 -17.06
CA ARG A 70 -13.15 -1.28 -16.34
C ARG A 70 -12.46 -2.35 -15.50
N ASP A 71 -13.23 -3.20 -14.82
CA ASP A 71 -12.69 -4.30 -14.01
C ASP A 71 -12.03 -5.38 -14.88
N ALA A 72 -12.64 -5.71 -16.03
CA ALA A 72 -12.09 -6.62 -17.02
C ALA A 72 -10.77 -6.11 -17.59
N ALA A 73 -10.70 -4.85 -18.00
CA ALA A 73 -9.48 -4.22 -18.52
C ALA A 73 -8.33 -4.29 -17.51
N ARG A 74 -8.59 -3.91 -16.24
CA ARG A 74 -7.60 -3.99 -15.16
C ARG A 74 -7.13 -5.42 -14.92
N SER A 75 -8.06 -6.38 -14.90
CA SER A 75 -7.75 -7.79 -14.70
C SER A 75 -6.87 -8.33 -15.82
N TYR A 76 -7.18 -7.99 -17.07
CA TYR A 76 -6.42 -8.40 -18.25
C TYR A 76 -5.00 -7.85 -18.23
N ALA A 77 -4.84 -6.54 -18.01
CA ALA A 77 -3.54 -5.88 -17.90
C ALA A 77 -2.68 -6.48 -16.78
N ASN A 78 -3.28 -6.77 -15.61
CA ASN A 78 -2.56 -7.38 -14.49
C ASN A 78 -2.03 -8.78 -14.81
N VAL A 79 -2.74 -9.58 -15.61
CA VAL A 79 -2.26 -10.88 -16.07
C VAL A 79 -1.01 -10.71 -16.94
N TYR A 80 -1.03 -9.78 -17.89
CA TYR A 80 0.13 -9.49 -18.75
C TYR A 80 1.33 -9.00 -17.93
N LYS A 81 1.08 -8.16 -16.93
CA LYS A 81 2.11 -7.68 -16.01
C LYS A 81 2.74 -8.82 -15.21
N GLN A 82 1.92 -9.71 -14.65
CA GLN A 82 2.40 -10.87 -13.89
C GLN A 82 3.20 -11.85 -14.75
N ARG A 83 2.87 -11.96 -16.03
CA ARG A 83 3.60 -12.76 -17.02
C ARG A 83 4.87 -12.06 -17.54
N GLY A 84 5.12 -10.81 -17.16
CA GLY A 84 6.28 -10.04 -17.62
C GLY A 84 6.16 -9.50 -19.05
N LEU A 85 4.98 -9.59 -19.67
CA LEU A 85 4.74 -9.08 -21.04
C LEU A 85 4.59 -7.56 -21.08
N ILE A 86 4.19 -6.96 -19.96
CA ILE A 86 4.26 -5.51 -19.74
C ILE A 86 5.09 -5.26 -18.48
N ALA A 87 6.13 -4.45 -18.62
CA ALA A 87 7.05 -4.13 -17.52
C ALA A 87 6.74 -2.74 -16.95
N PRO A 88 6.71 -2.58 -15.62
CA PRO A 88 6.63 -1.27 -14.97
C PRO A 88 7.70 -0.31 -15.46
N GLN A 89 7.31 0.87 -15.94
CA GLN A 89 8.22 1.94 -16.32
C GLN A 89 8.26 3.05 -15.27
N PRO A 90 9.29 3.91 -15.27
CA PRO A 90 9.28 5.16 -14.52
C PRO A 90 8.09 6.03 -14.89
N CYS A 91 7.74 6.98 -14.02
CA CYS A 91 6.58 7.85 -14.25
C CYS A 91 6.73 8.65 -15.56
N THR A 92 5.76 8.57 -16.47
CA THR A 92 5.79 9.31 -17.74
C THR A 92 5.77 10.83 -17.57
N ARG A 93 5.21 11.32 -16.45
CA ARG A 93 5.13 12.76 -16.13
C ARG A 93 6.38 13.32 -15.45
N CYS A 94 7.05 12.55 -14.60
CA CYS A 94 8.11 13.08 -13.73
C CYS A 94 9.33 12.16 -13.52
N GLY A 95 9.36 10.98 -14.13
CA GLY A 95 10.45 10.02 -14.03
C GLY A 95 10.60 9.30 -12.68
N ALA A 96 9.73 9.56 -11.70
CA ALA A 96 9.83 8.92 -10.39
C ALA A 96 9.63 7.39 -10.47
N PRO A 97 10.41 6.59 -9.69
CA PRO A 97 10.17 5.17 -9.54
C PRO A 97 8.93 4.91 -8.67
N GLY A 98 8.47 3.66 -8.61
CA GLY A 98 7.28 3.29 -7.82
C GLY A 98 5.98 3.72 -8.50
N THR A 99 5.77 3.24 -9.72
CA THR A 99 4.63 3.59 -10.55
C THR A 99 3.44 2.64 -10.39
N GLU A 100 2.27 3.21 -10.62
CA GLU A 100 0.99 2.53 -10.73
C GLU A 100 0.59 2.49 -12.21
N MET A 101 -0.13 1.44 -12.58
CA MET A 101 -0.66 1.26 -13.92
C MET A 101 -1.91 2.13 -14.07
N HIS A 102 -1.84 3.14 -14.94
CA HIS A 102 -2.93 4.02 -15.30
C HIS A 102 -3.52 3.60 -16.65
N HIS A 103 -4.85 3.55 -16.74
CA HIS A 103 -5.55 3.32 -18.00
C HIS A 103 -6.19 4.65 -18.40
N ALA A 104 -5.65 5.29 -19.44
CA ALA A 104 -6.25 6.48 -20.03
C ALA A 104 -7.55 6.11 -20.77
N ASP A 105 -7.52 4.98 -21.49
CA ASP A 105 -8.68 4.39 -22.14
C ASP A 105 -8.86 2.93 -21.70
N TYR A 106 -9.96 2.66 -20.99
CA TYR A 106 -10.30 1.30 -20.54
C TYR A 106 -10.74 0.38 -21.69
N SER A 107 -11.00 0.90 -22.89
CA SER A 107 -11.29 0.10 -24.10
C SER A 107 -10.05 -0.61 -24.65
N ARG A 108 -8.85 -0.15 -24.26
CA ARG A 108 -7.54 -0.68 -24.68
C ARG A 108 -6.76 -1.19 -23.46
N PRO A 109 -7.05 -2.40 -22.96
CA PRO A 109 -6.51 -2.88 -21.68
C PRO A 109 -4.98 -2.92 -21.57
N LEU A 110 -4.27 -3.10 -22.68
CA LEU A 110 -2.81 -3.17 -22.70
C LEU A 110 -2.14 -1.82 -22.97
N ASP A 111 -2.91 -0.81 -23.37
CA ASP A 111 -2.40 0.55 -23.51
C ASP A 111 -2.45 1.24 -22.16
N VAL A 112 -1.34 1.15 -21.43
CA VAL A 112 -1.24 1.61 -20.05
C VAL A 112 -0.10 2.60 -19.91
N GLU A 113 -0.36 3.66 -19.14
CA GLU A 113 0.66 4.61 -18.73
C GLU A 113 1.17 4.27 -17.33
N TRP A 114 2.45 4.48 -17.11
CA TRP A 114 3.05 4.33 -15.80
C TRP A 114 3.12 5.69 -15.12
N LEU A 115 2.33 5.86 -14.06
CA LEU A 115 2.28 7.09 -13.30
C LEU A 115 2.64 6.80 -11.86
N CYS A 116 3.54 7.58 -11.26
CA CYS A 116 3.69 7.51 -9.81
C CYS A 116 2.37 7.95 -9.16
N ARG A 117 2.05 7.39 -7.97
CA ARG A 117 0.85 7.74 -7.18
C ARG A 117 0.45 9.22 -7.25
N PRO A 118 1.37 10.20 -7.12
CA PRO A 118 0.97 11.59 -7.12
C PRO A 118 0.47 12.12 -8.47
N CYS A 119 1.16 11.78 -9.56
CA CYS A 119 0.76 12.12 -10.91
C CYS A 119 -0.53 11.37 -11.28
N HIS A 120 -0.66 10.12 -10.83
CA HIS A 120 -1.87 9.34 -11.03
C HIS A 120 -3.11 9.98 -10.38
N VAL A 121 -2.98 10.53 -9.17
CA VAL A 121 -4.08 11.26 -8.51
C VAL A 121 -4.41 12.58 -9.22
N ALA A 122 -3.38 13.31 -9.67
CA ALA A 122 -3.58 14.57 -10.39
C ALA A 122 -4.35 14.36 -11.70
N GLU A 123 -4.10 13.26 -12.41
CA GLU A 123 -4.83 12.90 -13.64
C GLU A 123 -6.33 12.71 -13.40
N HIS A 124 -6.74 12.19 -12.23
CA HIS A 124 -8.17 12.05 -11.88
C HIS A 124 -8.79 13.33 -11.30
N HIS A 125 -7.98 14.34 -10.94
CA HIS A 125 -8.43 15.57 -10.26
C HIS A 125 -7.68 16.82 -10.76
N PRO A 126 -7.83 17.21 -12.04
CA PRO A 126 -7.04 18.29 -12.67
C PRO A 126 -7.40 19.70 -12.19
N GLU A 127 -8.60 19.93 -11.64
CA GLU A 127 -9.12 21.27 -11.34
C GLU A 127 -8.84 21.76 -9.92
N ALA A 128 -7.90 21.13 -9.23
CA ALA A 128 -7.53 21.63 -7.92
C ALA A 128 -6.82 22.99 -8.10
N THR A 129 -7.49 24.07 -7.72
CA THR A 129 -6.92 25.42 -7.58
C THR A 129 -6.51 25.74 -6.15
N VAL A 130 -7.12 25.03 -5.19
CA VAL A 130 -6.86 25.15 -3.75
C VAL A 130 -6.28 23.87 -3.17
N CYS A 131 -5.33 24.03 -2.26
CA CYS A 131 -4.67 22.91 -1.59
C CYS A 131 -5.66 22.20 -0.69
N THR A 132 -5.93 20.92 -0.95
CA THR A 132 -6.81 20.08 -0.11
C THR A 132 -6.36 19.93 1.34
N SER A 133 -5.12 20.29 1.67
CA SER A 133 -4.56 20.17 3.02
C SER A 133 -4.56 21.48 3.82
N CYS A 134 -4.53 22.64 3.17
CA CYS A 134 -4.40 23.92 3.86
C CYS A 134 -5.26 25.05 3.28
N GLY A 135 -6.00 24.82 2.20
CA GLY A 135 -6.81 25.82 1.51
C GLY A 135 -6.02 26.86 0.70
N GLY A 136 -4.69 26.90 0.81
CA GLY A 136 -3.85 27.85 0.07
C GLY A 136 -3.79 27.59 -1.45
N PRO A 137 -3.36 28.58 -2.25
CA PRO A 137 -3.31 28.46 -3.70
C PRO A 137 -2.36 27.35 -4.15
N LEU A 138 -2.75 26.63 -5.21
CA LEU A 138 -1.93 25.59 -5.82
C LEU A 138 -0.95 26.20 -6.83
N ASP A 139 0.34 25.96 -6.60
CA ASP A 139 1.44 26.41 -7.45
C ASP A 139 1.89 25.34 -8.46
N THR A 140 1.16 24.22 -8.54
CA THR A 140 1.48 23.04 -9.35
C THR A 140 0.22 22.21 -9.65
N ASN A 141 0.24 21.37 -10.69
CA ASN A 141 -0.82 20.41 -11.05
C ASN A 141 -0.88 19.22 -10.06
N ARG A 142 -1.14 19.51 -8.79
CA ARG A 142 -1.17 18.55 -7.67
C ARG A 142 -2.37 18.87 -6.81
N THR A 143 -2.90 17.88 -6.08
CA THR A 143 -3.98 18.10 -5.10
C THR A 143 -3.52 18.89 -3.85
N ARG A 144 -2.23 19.24 -3.74
CA ARG A 144 -1.62 19.98 -2.60
C ARG A 144 -0.54 20.95 -3.08
N CYS A 145 -0.40 22.09 -2.41
CA CYS A 145 0.61 23.11 -2.74
C CYS A 145 2.02 22.54 -2.52
N ARG A 146 3.06 23.13 -3.13
CA ARG A 146 4.45 22.63 -3.04
C ARG A 146 4.93 22.38 -1.60
N ALA A 147 4.58 23.24 -0.65
CA ALA A 147 4.92 23.05 0.76
C ALA A 147 4.23 21.81 1.36
N CYS A 148 2.90 21.70 1.21
CA CYS A 148 2.12 20.55 1.67
C CYS A 148 2.49 19.26 0.92
N TRP A 149 2.88 19.37 -0.35
CA TRP A 149 3.38 18.29 -1.18
C TRP A 149 4.73 17.78 -0.70
N ALA A 150 5.68 18.67 -0.44
CA ALA A 150 6.98 18.30 0.10
C ALA A 150 6.81 17.64 1.49
N GLY A 151 5.89 18.14 2.31
CA GLY A 151 5.47 17.49 3.54
C GLY A 151 4.90 16.08 3.31
N TYR A 152 3.96 15.94 2.36
CA TYR A 152 3.39 14.66 1.97
C TYR A 152 4.45 13.68 1.46
N MET A 153 5.36 14.11 0.57
CA MET A 153 6.40 13.24 0.01
C MET A 153 7.45 12.86 1.04
N ARG A 154 7.82 13.75 1.97
CA ARG A 154 8.66 13.38 3.12
C ARG A 154 7.95 12.32 3.97
N ALA A 155 6.66 12.49 4.25
CA ALA A 155 5.87 11.49 4.98
C ALA A 155 5.67 10.19 4.18
N TYR A 156 5.48 10.27 2.86
CA TYR A 156 5.30 9.13 1.97
C TYR A 156 6.61 8.34 1.87
N ARG A 157 7.75 8.99 1.61
CA ARG A 157 9.07 8.34 1.67
C ARG A 157 9.35 7.77 3.05
N LYS A 158 9.01 8.47 4.14
CA LYS A 158 9.09 7.90 5.50
C LYS A 158 8.19 6.69 5.68
N ARG A 159 7.01 6.63 5.05
CA ARG A 159 6.08 5.48 5.05
C ARG A 159 6.45 4.39 4.06
N ASP A 160 7.20 4.70 3.02
CA ASP A 160 7.73 3.76 2.03
C ASP A 160 8.96 3.08 2.63
N VAL A 161 9.85 3.89 3.21
CA VAL A 161 10.88 3.48 4.14
C VAL A 161 10.24 2.73 5.31
N ALA A 162 9.15 3.16 5.95
CA ALA A 162 8.46 2.42 7.03
C ALA A 162 7.57 1.25 6.57
N ARG A 163 7.18 1.15 5.31
CA ARG A 163 6.74 -0.15 4.75
C ARG A 163 7.94 -1.07 4.62
N GLY A 164 9.13 -0.51 4.44
CA GLY A 164 10.41 -1.14 4.72
C GLY A 164 10.77 -1.27 6.22
N THR A 165 10.34 -0.37 7.13
CA THR A 165 10.88 -0.15 8.51
C THR A 165 9.85 0.01 9.66
N SER A 166 8.58 -0.40 9.51
CA SER A 166 7.48 -0.41 10.53
C SER A 166 7.70 -1.43 11.65
N GLU A 167 8.90 -1.39 12.20
CA GLU A 167 9.46 -2.43 13.03
C GLU A 167 10.16 -1.86 14.27
N GLU A 168 10.41 -0.55 14.38
CA GLU A 168 11.35 -0.07 15.40
C GLU A 168 10.79 0.82 16.53
N THR A 169 9.59 1.39 16.48
CA THR A 169 9.23 2.48 17.42
C THR A 169 7.85 2.35 18.10
N SER A 170 7.63 1.29 18.89
CA SER A 170 6.51 1.24 19.87
C SER A 170 6.94 1.05 21.33
N PHE A 171 8.20 1.29 21.68
CA PHE A 171 8.71 0.85 22.99
C PHE A 171 9.47 1.91 23.81
N ALA A 172 9.34 3.19 23.46
CA ALA A 172 10.02 4.24 24.23
C ALA A 172 9.26 4.68 25.50
N ILE A 173 8.08 4.13 25.84
CA ILE A 173 7.19 4.75 26.85
C ILE A 173 7.33 4.20 28.29
N VAL A 174 7.99 3.07 28.58
CA VAL A 174 7.95 2.52 29.97
C VAL A 174 9.30 2.07 30.52
N GLY A 175 10.38 2.78 30.21
CA GLY A 175 11.72 2.47 30.72
C GLY A 175 12.33 3.58 31.56
N GLN A 176 11.57 4.15 32.52
CA GLN A 176 12.09 5.22 33.39
C GLN A 176 11.97 4.95 34.90
N LEU A 177 11.53 3.76 35.33
CA LEU A 177 11.48 3.45 36.75
C LEU A 177 12.26 2.18 37.07
N SER A 178 13.12 2.32 38.09
CA SER A 178 13.88 1.32 38.82
C SER A 178 15.29 0.95 38.31
N GLN A 179 16.19 1.94 38.31
CA GLN A 179 17.51 1.74 38.94
C GLN A 179 17.33 1.98 40.44
N GLY A 180 17.92 1.13 41.28
CA GLY A 180 18.04 1.39 42.71
C GLY A 180 17.87 0.13 43.55
N ALA A 181 19.03 -0.46 43.88
CA ALA A 181 19.38 -1.20 45.10
C ALA A 181 18.47 -2.33 45.58
#